data_AF-A0A936E1P9-F1
#
_entry.id   AF-A0A936E1P9-F1
#
_cell.length_a   1.000
_cell.length_b   1.000
_cell.length_c   1.000
_cell.angle_alpha   90.00
_cell.angle_beta   90.00
_cell.angle_gamma   90.00
#
_symmetry.space_group_name_H-M   'P 1'
#
loop_
_entity.id
_entity.type
_entity.pdbx_description
1 polymer ?
#
loop_
_entity_poly.entity_id
_entity_poly.type
_entity_poly.pdbx_seq_one_letter_code
_entity_poly.pdbx_strand_id
1 'polypeptide(L)'
;MTIPSKYTLGDEFQVHFVWQLPDTDFLRAIFKVKVEDINHESDRYVVRLADFVAGRQESHTGEIRPLEAVHPEYWELVRELVGRKVNLAYEVDDGLPIRLRLPTLTREHKFFRRYEV
;
A
#
# COMPACT_ATOMS: atom_id res chain seq x y z
N MET A 1 -22.17 -12.78 -7.59
CA MET A 1 -21.08 -13.74 -7.87
C MET A 1 -19.97 -13.36 -6.92
N THR A 2 -19.74 -14.17 -5.89
CA THR A 2 -18.79 -13.87 -4.81
C THR A 2 -17.40 -14.29 -5.26
N ILE A 3 -16.41 -13.41 -5.13
CA ILE A 3 -15.03 -13.76 -5.46
C ILE A 3 -14.49 -14.60 -4.30
N PRO A 4 -13.90 -15.79 -4.54
CA PRO A 4 -13.35 -16.58 -3.45
C PRO A 4 -12.11 -15.90 -2.86
N SER A 5 -12.02 -15.94 -1.53
CA SER A 5 -10.82 -15.53 -0.79
C SER A 5 -9.64 -16.41 -1.19
N LYS A 6 -8.54 -15.80 -1.63
CA LYS A 6 -7.28 -16.48 -1.96
C LYS A 6 -6.42 -16.76 -0.74
N TYR A 7 -6.56 -15.94 0.30
CA TYR A 7 -5.79 -16.01 1.55
C TYR A 7 -6.70 -16.27 2.75
N THR A 8 -6.11 -16.76 3.83
CA THR A 8 -6.76 -17.06 5.11
C THR A 8 -6.17 -16.19 6.23
N LEU A 9 -6.78 -16.24 7.43
CA LEU A 9 -6.29 -15.46 8.57
C LEU A 9 -4.84 -15.82 8.91
N GLY A 10 -4.00 -14.82 9.05
CA GLY A 10 -2.58 -14.97 9.36
C GLY A 10 -1.68 -15.13 8.14
N ASP A 11 -2.23 -15.39 6.95
CA ASP A 11 -1.44 -15.45 5.72
C ASP A 11 -0.78 -14.11 5.41
N GLU A 12 0.34 -14.19 4.70
CA GLU A 12 1.14 -13.04 4.33
C GLU A 12 1.34 -12.99 2.82
N PHE A 13 1.19 -11.80 2.24
CA PHE A 13 1.43 -11.57 0.81
C PHE A 13 1.98 -10.16 0.57
N GLN A 14 2.36 -9.86 -0.67
CA GLN A 14 2.86 -8.55 -1.05
C GLN A 14 1.79 -7.72 -1.76
N VAL A 15 1.74 -6.43 -1.45
CA VAL A 15 0.88 -5.45 -2.12
C VAL A 15 1.70 -4.27 -2.60
N HIS A 16 1.35 -3.81 -3.78
CA HIS A 16 2.02 -2.73 -4.48
C HIS A 16 1.16 -1.46 -4.36
N PHE A 17 1.73 -0.40 -3.81
CA PHE A 17 1.09 0.90 -3.71
C PHE A 17 1.81 1.93 -4.57
N VAL A 18 1.03 2.82 -5.18
CA VAL A 18 1.55 3.91 -6.00
C VAL A 18 0.90 5.22 -5.62
N TRP A 19 1.72 6.24 -5.38
CA TRP A 19 1.27 7.62 -5.18
C TRP A 19 1.86 8.50 -6.27
N GLN A 20 1.08 9.48 -6.71
CA GLN A 20 1.58 10.57 -7.55
C GLN A 20 1.95 11.75 -6.64
N LEU A 21 3.14 12.27 -6.83
CA LEU A 21 3.68 13.44 -6.14
C LEU A 21 3.24 14.74 -6.83
N PRO A 22 3.33 15.90 -6.14
CA PRO A 22 2.95 17.19 -6.72
C PRO A 22 3.74 17.59 -7.98
N ASP A 23 4.99 17.14 -8.07
CA ASP A 23 5.88 17.35 -9.22
C ASP A 23 5.67 16.33 -10.36
N THR A 24 4.59 15.53 -10.29
CA THR A 24 4.18 14.48 -11.22
C THR A 24 4.97 13.17 -11.17
N ASP A 25 6.00 13.08 -10.34
CA ASP A 25 6.69 11.82 -10.10
C ASP A 25 5.78 10.81 -9.39
N PHE A 26 6.18 9.54 -9.42
CA PHE A 26 5.48 8.45 -8.78
C PHE A 26 6.34 7.80 -7.70
N LEU A 27 5.78 7.60 -6.52
CA LEU A 27 6.33 6.68 -5.52
C LEU A 27 5.70 5.32 -5.68
N ARG A 28 6.51 4.29 -5.90
CA ARG A 28 6.07 2.89 -5.88
C ARG A 28 6.64 2.18 -4.68
N ALA A 29 5.79 1.64 -3.82
CA ALA A 29 6.20 0.89 -2.64
C ALA A 29 5.59 -0.51 -2.63
N ILE A 30 6.36 -1.48 -2.17
CA ILE A 30 5.92 -2.85 -1.94
C ILE A 30 5.91 -3.06 -0.43
N PHE A 31 4.77 -3.47 0.10
CA PHE A 31 4.62 -3.87 1.48
C PHE A 31 4.33 -5.35 1.58
N LYS A 32 4.93 -6.00 2.57
CA LYS A 32 4.46 -7.29 3.05
C LYS A 32 3.28 -7.02 3.98
N VAL A 33 2.18 -7.71 3.78
CA VAL A 33 0.98 -7.58 4.62
C VAL A 33 0.63 -8.90 5.27
N LYS A 34 -0.11 -8.82 6.37
CA LYS A 34 -0.67 -9.96 7.08
C LYS A 34 -2.18 -9.83 7.17
N VAL A 35 -2.90 -10.88 6.79
CA VAL A 35 -4.36 -10.93 6.91
C VAL A 35 -4.74 -11.05 8.38
N GLU A 36 -5.55 -10.11 8.86
CA GLU A 36 -6.01 -10.09 10.24
C GLU A 36 -7.53 -10.26 10.37
N ASP A 37 -8.29 -9.96 9.32
CA ASP A 37 -9.71 -10.27 9.24
C ASP A 37 -10.14 -10.46 7.78
N ILE A 38 -11.26 -11.16 7.57
CA ILE A 38 -11.83 -11.48 6.25
C ILE A 38 -13.32 -11.15 6.27
N ASN A 39 -13.72 -10.21 5.42
CA ASN A 39 -15.12 -9.83 5.25
C ASN A 39 -15.68 -10.44 3.96
N HIS A 40 -16.41 -11.55 4.12
CA HIS A 40 -17.05 -12.27 3.01
C HIS A 40 -18.27 -11.57 2.40
N GLU A 41 -18.88 -10.61 3.09
CA GLU A 41 -20.03 -9.86 2.54
C GLU A 41 -19.60 -8.81 1.52
N SER A 42 -18.37 -8.30 1.67
CA SER A 42 -17.81 -7.24 0.81
C SER A 42 -16.64 -7.69 -0.06
N ASP A 43 -16.26 -8.97 0.02
CA ASP A 43 -15.09 -9.55 -0.67
C ASP A 43 -13.78 -8.81 -0.37
N ARG A 44 -13.51 -8.53 0.91
CA ARG A 44 -12.34 -7.77 1.36
C ARG A 44 -11.56 -8.43 2.50
N TYR A 45 -10.26 -8.22 2.47
CA TYR A 45 -9.35 -8.45 3.60
C TYR A 45 -9.22 -7.19 4.44
N VAL A 46 -9.14 -7.35 5.76
CA VAL A 46 -8.47 -6.39 6.63
C VAL A 46 -7.04 -6.90 6.81
N VAL A 47 -6.06 -6.14 6.32
CA VAL A 47 -4.65 -6.51 6.46
C VAL A 47 -3.88 -5.46 7.25
N ARG A 48 -2.85 -5.90 7.96
CA ARG A 48 -1.83 -5.03 8.54
C ARG A 48 -0.63 -4.97 7.60
N LEU A 49 -0.09 -3.77 7.38
CA LEU A 49 1.19 -3.57 6.72
C LEU A 49 2.30 -4.05 7.65
N ALA A 50 2.79 -5.28 7.45
CA ALA A 50 3.70 -5.92 8.36
C ALA A 50 5.13 -5.40 8.21
N ASP A 51 5.57 -5.15 6.97
CA ASP A 51 6.91 -4.67 6.67
C ASP A 51 6.97 -3.89 5.34
N PHE A 52 7.95 -2.99 5.22
CA PHE A 52 8.30 -2.33 3.96
C PHE A 52 9.37 -3.14 3.24
N VAL A 53 9.04 -3.66 2.06
CA VAL A 53 9.93 -4.57 1.32
C VAL A 53 10.88 -3.80 0.41
N ALA A 54 10.34 -2.92 -0.43
CA ALA A 54 11.10 -2.17 -1.41
C ALA A 54 10.32 -0.94 -1.87
N GLY A 55 11.02 0.02 -2.45
CA GLY A 55 10.39 1.13 -3.14
C GLY A 55 11.33 1.83 -4.10
N ARG A 56 10.74 2.55 -5.04
CA ARG A 56 11.45 3.40 -5.99
C ARG A 56 10.60 4.60 -6.37
N GLN A 57 11.26 5.71 -6.67
CA GLN A 57 10.63 6.88 -7.25
C GLN A 57 10.86 6.84 -8.75
N GLU A 58 9.83 7.12 -9.52
CA GLU A 58 9.89 7.16 -10.98
C GLU A 58 9.40 8.53 -11.47
N SER A 59 9.94 8.99 -12.58
CA SER A 59 9.40 10.12 -13.31
C SER A 59 8.00 9.80 -13.88
N HIS A 60 7.30 10.82 -14.37
CA HIS A 60 6.05 10.62 -15.11
C HIS A 60 6.19 9.75 -16.38
N THR A 61 7.42 9.60 -16.90
CA THR A 61 7.74 8.71 -18.05
C THR A 61 8.13 7.30 -17.63
N GLY A 62 8.21 7.01 -16.33
CA GLY A 62 8.57 5.70 -15.78
C GLY A 62 10.07 5.47 -15.57
N GLU A 63 10.90 6.51 -15.73
CA GLU A 63 12.34 6.43 -15.46
C GLU A 63 12.60 6.45 -13.95
N ILE A 64 13.39 5.51 -13.44
CA ILE A 64 13.74 5.45 -12.02
C ILE A 64 14.61 6.66 -11.66
N ARG A 65 14.21 7.41 -10.63
CA ARG A 65 14.99 8.53 -10.11
C ARG A 65 16.25 8.03 -9.40
N PRO A 66 17.41 8.67 -9.62
CA PRO A 66 18.60 8.39 -8.83
C PRO A 66 18.41 8.87 -7.38
N LEU A 67 19.21 8.35 -6.45
CA LEU A 67 19.04 8.58 -5.01
C LEU A 67 19.14 10.06 -4.62
N GLU A 68 19.89 10.86 -5.37
CA GLU A 68 20.07 12.29 -5.11
C GLU A 68 18.85 13.13 -5.52
N ALA A 69 17.94 12.55 -6.32
CA ALA A 69 16.76 13.19 -6.87
C ALA A 69 15.44 12.63 -6.31
N VAL A 70 15.51 11.69 -5.35
CA VAL A 70 14.30 11.24 -4.65
C VAL A 70 13.91 12.24 -3.58
N HIS A 71 12.63 12.27 -3.24
CA HIS A 71 12.11 13.12 -2.16
C HIS A 71 12.06 12.34 -0.84
N PRO A 72 13.07 12.48 0.05
CA PRO A 72 13.18 11.68 1.27
C PRO A 72 11.99 11.84 2.21
N GLU A 73 11.40 13.03 2.28
CA GLU A 73 10.28 13.36 3.16
C GLU A 73 9.04 12.50 2.87
N TYR A 74 8.78 12.17 1.61
CA TYR A 74 7.65 11.29 1.28
C TYR A 74 7.99 9.81 1.55
N TRP A 75 9.26 9.41 1.42
CA TRP A 75 9.70 8.07 1.78
C TRP A 75 9.61 7.82 3.29
N GLU A 76 9.87 8.82 4.12
CA GLU A 76 9.62 8.75 5.56
C GLU A 76 8.14 8.49 5.83
N LEU A 77 7.22 9.24 5.20
CA LEU A 77 5.78 9.02 5.33
C LEU A 77 5.35 7.62 4.87
N VAL A 78 5.93 7.10 3.79
CA VAL A 78 5.68 5.74 3.32
C VAL A 78 6.12 4.72 4.37
N ARG A 79 7.31 4.87 4.96
CA ARG A 79 7.82 3.95 6.00
C ARG A 79 6.98 3.98 7.27
N GLU A 80 6.41 5.12 7.64
CA GLU A 80 5.48 5.26 8.77
C GLU A 80 4.16 4.50 8.59
N LEU A 81 3.85 4.01 7.39
CA LEU A 81 2.68 3.17 7.15
C LEU A 81 2.85 1.76 7.72
N VAL A 82 4.07 1.31 8.01
CA VAL A 82 4.30 0.01 8.66
C VAL A 82 3.53 -0.05 9.98
N GLY A 83 2.83 -1.15 10.21
CA GLY A 83 1.94 -1.39 11.33
C GLY A 83 0.50 -0.90 11.15
N ARG A 84 0.19 -0.10 10.11
CA ARG A 84 -1.18 0.37 9.84
C ARG A 84 -2.05 -0.73 9.23
N LYS A 85 -3.37 -0.60 9.40
CA LYS A 85 -4.36 -1.48 8.76
C LYS A 85 -5.00 -0.83 7.54
N VAL A 86 -5.39 -1.67 6.59
CA VAL A 86 -6.07 -1.26 5.36
C VAL A 86 -7.05 -2.35 4.89
N ASN A 87 -8.15 -1.92 4.26
CA ASN A 87 -9.13 -2.80 3.64
C ASN A 87 -8.83 -3.01 2.15
N LEU A 88 -8.44 -4.22 1.76
CA LEU A 88 -8.09 -4.57 0.38
C LEU A 88 -9.13 -5.52 -0.20
N ALA A 89 -9.45 -5.38 -1.48
CA ALA A 89 -10.30 -6.36 -2.18
C ALA A 89 -9.57 -7.69 -2.34
N TYR A 90 -10.29 -8.80 -2.52
CA TYR A 90 -9.67 -10.12 -2.69
C TYR A 90 -8.71 -10.24 -3.88
N GLU A 91 -8.87 -9.37 -4.88
CA GLU A 91 -8.09 -9.36 -6.13
C GLU A 91 -6.76 -8.60 -6.00
N VAL A 92 -6.43 -8.05 -4.82
CA VAL A 92 -5.29 -7.15 -4.61
C VAL A 92 -3.90 -7.72 -4.94
N ASP A 93 -3.77 -9.03 -5.12
CA ASP A 93 -2.52 -9.73 -5.38
C ASP A 93 -2.34 -10.10 -6.86
N ASP A 94 -3.10 -9.50 -7.77
CA ASP A 94 -3.00 -9.70 -9.23
C ASP A 94 -1.70 -9.12 -9.85
N GLY A 95 -0.81 -8.55 -9.02
CA GLY A 95 0.44 -7.93 -9.43
C GLY A 95 0.27 -6.48 -9.88
N LEU A 96 -0.96 -5.95 -9.92
CA LEU A 96 -1.20 -4.55 -10.27
C LEU A 96 -1.03 -3.64 -9.05
N PRO A 97 -0.40 -2.47 -9.23
CA PRO A 97 -0.30 -1.48 -8.19
C PRO A 97 -1.65 -0.81 -7.90
N ILE A 98 -1.99 -0.68 -6.61
CA ILE A 98 -3.11 0.16 -6.18
C ILE A 98 -2.65 1.62 -6.20
N ARG A 99 -3.29 2.42 -7.05
CA ARG A 99 -3.10 3.86 -7.08
C ARG A 99 -3.82 4.53 -5.90
N LEU A 100 -3.05 5.21 -5.07
CA LEU A 100 -3.52 5.91 -3.90
C LEU A 100 -3.42 7.42 -4.08
N ARG A 101 -4.27 8.16 -3.36
CA ARG A 101 -4.21 9.63 -3.33
C ARG A 101 -3.10 10.07 -2.38
N LEU A 102 -2.37 11.12 -2.72
CA LEU A 102 -1.31 11.68 -1.87
C LEU A 102 -1.75 11.94 -0.41
N PRO A 103 -2.98 12.45 -0.15
CA PRO A 103 -3.53 12.57 1.22
C PRO A 103 -3.52 11.30 2.09
N THR A 104 -3.39 10.11 1.49
CA THR A 104 -3.24 8.87 2.26
C THR A 104 -1.88 8.75 2.94
N LEU A 105 -0.84 9.41 2.42
CA LEU A 105 0.48 9.51 3.07
C LEU A 105 0.49 10.56 4.18
N THR A 106 -0.17 11.69 3.96
CA THR A 106 -0.20 12.83 4.90
C THR A 106 -1.18 12.65 6.06
N ARG A 107 -1.84 11.48 6.14
CA ARG A 107 -2.89 11.15 7.15
C ARG A 107 -4.18 11.97 7.02
N GLU A 108 -4.32 12.77 5.98
CA GLU A 108 -5.53 13.53 5.67
C GLU A 108 -6.66 12.65 5.11
N HIS A 109 -6.34 11.44 4.64
CA HIS A 109 -7.31 10.45 4.17
C HIS A 109 -7.27 9.16 5.00
N LYS A 110 -8.44 8.70 5.45
CA LYS A 110 -8.61 7.54 6.37
C LYS A 110 -8.46 6.16 5.70
N PHE A 111 -7.63 6.06 4.67
CA PHE A 111 -7.39 4.78 3.99
C PHE A 111 -6.62 3.82 4.89
N PHE A 112 -5.56 4.35 5.53
CA PHE A 112 -4.83 3.67 6.58
C PHE A 112 -5.40 4.03 7.95
N ARG A 113 -5.67 3.02 8.78
CA ARG A 113 -6.18 3.23 10.14
C ARG A 113 -5.14 2.73 11.15
N ARG A 114 -5.02 3.46 12.26
CA ARG A 114 -4.28 2.95 13.42
C ARG A 114 -5.12 1.85 14.06
N TYR A 115 -4.48 0.77 14.47
CA TYR A 115 -5.13 -0.17 15.36
C TYR A 115 -5.03 0.40 16.77
N GLU A 116 -6.16 0.80 17.33
CA GLU A 116 -6.29 0.94 18.78
C GLU A 116 -6.70 -0.44 19.27
N VAL A 117 -5.84 -1.03 20.11
CA VAL A 117 -6.09 -2.31 20.78
C VAL A 117 -7.10 -2.07 21.89
#